data_AF-A0A538DIE0-F1
#
_entry.id   AF-A0A538DIE0-F1
#
_cell.length_a   1.000
_cell.length_b   1.000
_cell.length_c   1.000
_cell.angle_alpha   90.00
_cell.angle_beta   90.00
_cell.angle_gamma   90.00
#
_symmetry.space_group_name_H-M   'P 1'
#
loop_
_entity.id
_entity.type
_entity.pdbx_description
1 polymer ?
#
loop_
_entity_poly.entity_id
_entity_poly.type
_entity_poly.pdbx_seq_one_letter_code
_entity_poly.pdbx_strand_id
1 'polypeptide(L)'
;MLGTIALLTGDRDGGVALLEESADLAGRVPWRWWRAGTLSALADAAIAEGRDVDARALLRDALDLALQLGDRVGLSWYLSQLALALAREGQTEEAGRLWGAVEAAAAFIPGGPWPRDLERLEGELMELADNAFERGREAGSSLVLEDAARSIRDTD
;
A
#
# COMPACT_ATOMS: atom_id res chain seq x y z
N MET A 1 6.72 -7.41 26.45
CA MET A 1 7.66 -8.08 27.39
C MET A 1 7.88 -7.31 28.69
N LEU A 2 7.82 -5.97 28.73
CA LEU A 2 8.02 -5.19 29.97
C LEU A 2 6.91 -5.41 31.02
N GLY A 3 5.63 -5.45 30.62
CA GLY A 3 4.52 -5.68 31.57
C GLY A 3 4.58 -7.06 32.25
N THR A 4 4.99 -8.10 31.54
CA THR A 4 5.21 -9.44 32.12
C THR A 4 6.38 -9.47 33.11
N ILE A 5 7.43 -8.68 32.88
CA ILE A 5 8.59 -8.59 33.78
C ILE A 5 8.24 -7.80 35.06
N ALA A 6 7.48 -6.71 34.94
CA ALA A 6 7.01 -5.91 36.08
C ALA A 6 6.08 -6.70 37.03
N LEU A 7 5.22 -7.56 36.47
CA LEU A 7 4.40 -8.51 37.24
C LEU A 7 5.25 -9.52 38.04
N LEU A 8 6.43 -9.90 37.54
CA LEU A 8 7.33 -10.85 38.20
C LEU A 8 8.21 -10.19 39.28
N THR A 9 8.41 -8.86 39.22
CA THR A 9 9.20 -8.10 40.21
C THR A 9 8.36 -7.48 41.33
N GLY A 10 7.05 -7.74 41.37
CA GLY A 10 6.16 -7.31 42.46
C GLY A 10 5.46 -5.96 42.26
N ASP A 11 5.77 -5.24 41.19
CA ASP A 11 5.02 -4.04 40.77
C ASP A 11 3.83 -4.48 39.90
N ARG A 12 2.81 -4.96 40.59
CA ARG A 12 1.64 -5.55 39.96
C ARG A 12 0.84 -4.50 39.19
N ASP A 13 0.71 -3.30 39.73
CA ASP A 13 -0.09 -2.23 39.13
C ASP A 13 0.60 -1.64 37.90
N GLY A 14 1.92 -1.43 37.94
CA GLY A 14 2.70 -1.00 36.77
C GLY A 14 2.75 -2.07 35.66
N GLY A 15 2.82 -3.36 36.03
CA GLY A 15 2.77 -4.47 35.08
C GLY A 15 1.42 -4.63 34.38
N VAL A 16 0.31 -4.42 35.10
CA VAL A 16 -1.05 -4.42 34.53
C VAL A 16 -1.22 -3.24 33.56
N ALA A 17 -0.84 -2.02 33.95
CA ALA A 17 -0.98 -0.83 33.09
C ALA A 17 -0.22 -0.97 31.76
N LEU A 18 1.00 -1.52 31.78
CA LEU A 18 1.79 -1.77 30.57
C LEU A 18 1.21 -2.87 29.68
N LEU A 19 0.53 -3.87 30.25
CA LEU A 19 -0.17 -4.90 29.48
C LEU A 19 -1.48 -4.37 28.89
N GLU A 20 -2.22 -3.52 29.61
CA GLU A 20 -3.42 -2.85 29.11
C GLU A 20 -3.09 -1.89 27.96
N GLU A 21 -2.03 -1.08 28.11
CA GLU A 21 -1.53 -0.22 27.04
C GLU A 21 -1.09 -1.05 25.82
N SER A 22 -0.36 -2.15 26.03
CA SER A 22 0.04 -3.05 24.95
C SER A 22 -1.15 -3.75 24.29
N ALA A 23 -2.22 -4.07 25.04
CA ALA A 23 -3.42 -4.69 24.51
C ALA A 23 -4.29 -3.69 23.73
N ASP A 24 -4.38 -2.44 24.18
CA ASP A 24 -5.03 -1.36 23.45
C ASP A 24 -4.29 -1.03 22.15
N LEU A 25 -2.95 -0.95 22.19
CA LEU A 25 -2.11 -0.85 20.98
C LEU A 25 -2.32 -2.05 20.04
N ALA A 26 -2.34 -3.28 20.59
CA ALA A 26 -2.60 -4.48 19.81
C ALA A 26 -4.05 -4.57 19.30
N GLY A 27 -5.02 -3.90 19.91
CA GLY A 27 -6.41 -3.83 19.44
C GLY A 27 -6.61 -2.87 18.26
N ARG A 28 -5.69 -1.90 18.08
CA ARG A 28 -5.78 -0.84 17.07
C ARG A 28 -5.24 -1.23 15.68
N VAL A 29 -4.43 -2.28 15.58
CA VAL A 29 -3.64 -2.63 14.38
C VAL A 29 -4.17 -3.82 13.54
N PRO A 30 -4.76 -4.89 14.11
CA PRO A 30 -5.10 -6.11 13.35
C PRO A 30 -6.21 -5.92 12.32
N TRP A 31 -7.23 -5.13 12.65
CA TRP A 31 -8.42 -4.97 11.80
C TRP A 31 -8.16 -4.12 10.58
N ARG A 32 -7.36 -3.07 10.72
CA ARG A 32 -7.07 -2.13 9.63
C ARG A 32 -6.12 -2.74 8.61
N TRP A 33 -5.07 -3.42 9.07
CA TRP A 33 -4.13 -4.11 8.18
C TRP A 33 -4.83 -5.24 7.41
N TRP A 34 -5.62 -6.07 8.13
CA TRP A 34 -6.38 -7.14 7.49
C TRP A 34 -7.42 -6.60 6.50
N ARG A 35 -8.09 -5.49 6.84
CA ARG A 35 -9.03 -4.81 5.93
C ARG A 35 -8.33 -4.31 4.67
N ALA A 36 -7.17 -3.66 4.79
CA ALA A 36 -6.40 -3.17 3.64
C ALA A 36 -5.99 -4.32 2.70
N GLY A 37 -5.46 -5.43 3.26
CA GLY A 37 -5.15 -6.62 2.48
C GLY A 37 -6.37 -7.24 1.80
N THR A 38 -7.52 -7.28 2.47
CA THR A 38 -8.77 -7.80 1.89
C THR A 38 -9.27 -6.92 0.74
N LEU A 39 -9.20 -5.60 0.89
CA LEU A 39 -9.57 -4.65 -0.16
C LEU A 39 -8.68 -4.80 -1.40
N SER A 40 -7.37 -4.98 -1.20
CA SER A 40 -6.45 -5.27 -2.31
C SER A 40 -6.78 -6.60 -2.99
N ALA A 41 -7.06 -7.68 -2.25
CA ALA A 41 -7.44 -8.94 -2.87
C ALA A 41 -8.73 -8.84 -3.70
N LEU A 42 -9.70 -8.03 -3.24
CA LEU A 42 -10.91 -7.73 -4.01
C LEU A 42 -10.60 -6.88 -5.25
N ALA A 43 -9.65 -5.95 -5.15
CA ALA A 43 -9.20 -5.13 -6.28
C ALA A 43 -8.48 -5.99 -7.33
N ASP A 44 -7.59 -6.89 -6.93
CA ASP A 44 -6.96 -7.86 -7.84
C ASP A 44 -8.00 -8.70 -8.59
N ALA A 45 -9.04 -9.16 -7.89
CA ALA A 45 -10.15 -9.88 -8.53
C ALA A 45 -10.91 -8.99 -9.53
N ALA A 46 -11.16 -7.73 -9.17
CA ALA A 46 -11.80 -6.76 -10.07
C ALA A 46 -10.93 -6.48 -11.31
N ILE A 47 -9.61 -6.33 -11.16
CA ILE A 47 -8.64 -6.18 -12.27
C ILE A 47 -8.70 -7.42 -13.17
N ALA A 48 -8.69 -8.64 -12.61
CA ALA A 48 -8.79 -9.87 -13.40
C ALA A 48 -10.10 -9.97 -14.21
N GLU A 49 -11.18 -9.36 -13.72
CA GLU A 49 -12.49 -9.30 -14.38
C GLU A 49 -12.67 -8.08 -15.30
N GLY A 50 -11.65 -7.22 -15.43
CA GLY A 50 -11.72 -5.98 -16.23
C GLY A 50 -12.60 -4.88 -15.61
N ARG A 51 -12.87 -4.95 -14.31
CA ARG A 51 -13.63 -3.95 -13.53
C ARG A 51 -12.69 -2.93 -12.90
N ASP A 52 -11.89 -2.24 -13.70
CA ASP A 52 -10.80 -1.39 -13.23
C ASP A 52 -11.29 -0.19 -12.38
N VAL A 53 -12.47 0.36 -12.68
CA VAL A 53 -13.11 1.43 -11.87
C VAL A 53 -13.41 0.96 -10.44
N ASP A 54 -13.92 -0.27 -10.29
CA ASP A 54 -14.20 -0.86 -8.97
C ASP A 54 -12.88 -1.13 -8.22
N ALA A 55 -11.87 -1.63 -8.93
CA ALA A 55 -10.55 -1.85 -8.36
C ALA A 55 -9.94 -0.55 -7.81
N ARG A 56 -10.05 0.55 -8.55
CA ARG A 56 -9.57 1.87 -8.11
C ARG A 56 -10.23 2.35 -6.83
N ALA A 57 -11.55 2.16 -6.70
CA ALA A 57 -12.27 2.51 -5.47
C ALA A 57 -11.77 1.68 -4.27
N LEU A 58 -11.62 0.37 -4.45
CA LEU A 58 -11.11 -0.54 -3.40
C LEU A 58 -9.67 -0.20 -2.99
N LEU A 59 -8.81 0.13 -3.95
CA LEU A 59 -7.41 0.46 -3.72
C LEU A 59 -7.23 1.80 -3.03
N ARG A 60 -8.09 2.79 -3.30
CA ARG A 60 -8.12 4.06 -2.54
C ARG A 60 -8.33 3.82 -1.05
N ASP A 61 -9.33 3.01 -0.70
CA ASP A 61 -9.59 2.65 0.70
C ASP A 61 -8.42 1.88 1.33
N ALA A 62 -7.77 0.99 0.57
CA ALA A 62 -6.60 0.25 1.02
C ALA A 62 -5.39 1.16 1.27
N LEU A 63 -5.14 2.13 0.37
CA LEU A 63 -4.08 3.13 0.49
C LEU A 63 -4.28 4.03 1.71
N ASP A 64 -5.51 4.48 1.96
CA ASP A 64 -5.84 5.28 3.13
C ASP A 64 -5.57 4.54 4.44
N LEU A 65 -5.87 3.24 4.48
CA LEU A 65 -5.55 2.40 5.64
C LEU A 65 -4.04 2.17 5.77
N ALA A 66 -3.33 1.92 4.67
CA ALA A 66 -1.87 1.75 4.69
C ALA A 66 -1.15 3.01 5.17
N LEU A 67 -1.60 4.20 4.73
CA LEU A 67 -1.11 5.50 5.21
C LEU A 67 -1.30 5.65 6.73
N GLN A 68 -2.48 5.29 7.25
CA GLN A 68 -2.76 5.36 8.69
C GLN A 68 -1.92 4.37 9.52
N LEU A 69 -1.51 3.26 8.91
CA LEU A 69 -0.73 2.20 9.55
C LEU A 69 0.79 2.39 9.40
N GLY A 70 1.24 3.29 8.51
CA GLY A 70 2.64 3.37 8.10
C GLY A 70 3.11 2.12 7.36
N ASP A 71 2.20 1.38 6.72
CA ASP A 71 2.50 0.13 6.02
C ASP A 71 3.07 0.40 4.63
N ARG A 72 4.39 0.60 4.57
CA ARG A 72 5.11 0.89 3.31
C ARG A 72 5.06 -0.26 2.31
N VAL A 73 4.98 -1.51 2.78
CA VAL A 73 4.87 -2.68 1.90
C VAL A 73 3.48 -2.70 1.26
N GLY A 74 2.44 -2.47 2.07
CA GLY A 74 1.07 -2.28 1.60
C GLY A 74 0.97 -1.13 0.59
N LEU A 75 1.53 0.05 0.89
CA LEU A 75 1.54 1.18 -0.04
C LEU A 75 2.13 0.82 -1.40
N SER A 76 3.30 0.19 -1.43
CA SER A 76 3.92 -0.23 -2.69
C SER A 76 3.02 -1.17 -3.47
N TRP A 77 2.44 -2.17 -2.81
CA TRP A 77 1.59 -3.17 -3.45
C TRP A 77 0.28 -2.57 -4.00
N TYR A 78 -0.38 -1.72 -3.22
CA TYR A 78 -1.65 -1.12 -3.62
C TYR A 78 -1.46 -0.07 -4.71
N LEU A 79 -0.34 0.68 -4.69
CA LEU A 79 0.03 1.60 -5.77
C LEU A 79 0.32 0.88 -7.08
N SER A 80 0.97 -0.29 -7.05
CA SER A 80 1.20 -1.11 -8.26
C SER A 80 -0.11 -1.57 -8.92
N GLN A 81 -1.06 -2.08 -8.13
CA GLN A 81 -2.39 -2.45 -8.64
C GLN A 81 -3.15 -1.24 -9.18
N LEU A 82 -3.05 -0.09 -8.51
CA LEU A 82 -3.73 1.13 -8.92
C LEU A 82 -3.16 1.69 -10.22
N ALA A 83 -1.83 1.63 -10.39
CA ALA A 83 -1.19 2.00 -11.65
C ALA A 83 -1.72 1.16 -12.82
N LEU A 84 -1.85 -0.16 -12.64
CA LEU A 84 -2.42 -1.03 -13.67
C LEU A 84 -3.88 -0.68 -13.99
N ALA A 85 -4.73 -0.51 -12.97
CA ALA A 85 -6.12 -0.12 -13.17
C ALA A 85 -6.24 1.21 -13.94
N LEU A 86 -5.44 2.22 -13.57
CA LEU A 86 -5.41 3.52 -14.25
C LEU A 86 -4.93 3.41 -15.69
N ALA A 87 -3.89 2.61 -15.97
CA ALA A 87 -3.39 2.40 -17.33
C ALA A 87 -4.47 1.78 -18.23
N ARG A 88 -5.23 0.80 -17.72
CA ARG A 88 -6.35 0.17 -18.44
C ARG A 88 -7.53 1.12 -18.66
N GLU A 89 -7.76 2.06 -17.74
CA GLU A 89 -8.70 3.17 -17.92
C GLU A 89 -8.19 4.24 -18.91
N GLY A 90 -6.97 4.10 -19.45
CA GLY A 90 -6.35 5.08 -20.37
C GLY A 90 -5.71 6.28 -19.66
N GLN A 91 -5.62 6.27 -18.33
CA GLN A 91 -4.96 7.31 -17.52
C GLN A 91 -3.46 7.01 -17.39
N THR A 92 -2.79 6.81 -18.53
CA THR A 92 -1.42 6.29 -18.61
C THR A 92 -0.39 7.19 -17.94
N GLU A 93 -0.53 8.52 -18.00
CA GLU A 93 0.38 9.45 -17.32
C GLU A 93 0.32 9.34 -15.79
N GLU A 94 -0.88 9.19 -15.21
CA GLU A 94 -1.02 9.00 -13.76
C GLU A 94 -0.52 7.62 -13.35
N ALA A 95 -0.84 6.59 -14.14
CA ALA A 95 -0.31 5.25 -13.92
C ALA A 95 1.23 5.24 -13.89
N GLY A 96 1.86 5.96 -14.82
CA GLY A 96 3.29 6.18 -14.84
C GLY A 96 3.80 6.85 -13.57
N ARG A 97 3.15 7.94 -13.12
CA ARG A 97 3.53 8.64 -11.88
C ARG A 97 3.56 7.71 -10.67
N LEU A 98 2.53 6.88 -10.50
CA LEU A 98 2.46 5.92 -9.41
C LEU A 98 3.54 4.84 -9.54
N TRP A 99 3.73 4.31 -10.74
CA TRP A 99 4.71 3.26 -11.00
C TRP A 99 6.15 3.74 -10.75
N GLY A 100 6.50 4.94 -11.21
CA GLY A 100 7.82 5.53 -10.96
C GLY A 100 8.13 5.69 -9.47
N ALA A 101 7.12 6.02 -8.65
CA ALA A 101 7.28 6.09 -7.20
C ALA A 101 7.53 4.70 -6.57
N VAL A 102 6.83 3.68 -7.08
CA VAL A 102 7.05 2.27 -6.68
C VAL A 102 8.47 1.82 -7.01
N GLU A 103 8.95 2.08 -8.23
CA GLU A 103 10.30 1.73 -8.66
C GLU A 103 11.39 2.43 -7.83
N ALA A 104 11.21 3.72 -7.55
CA ALA A 104 12.12 4.49 -6.71
C ALA A 104 12.19 3.91 -5.28
N ALA A 105 11.05 3.48 -4.73
CA ALA A 105 11.01 2.83 -3.43
C ALA A 105 11.65 1.43 -3.46
N ALA A 106 11.48 0.68 -4.56
CA ALA A 106 12.03 -0.66 -4.71
C ALA A 106 13.56 -0.69 -4.82
N ALA A 107 14.14 0.31 -5.49
CA ALA A 107 15.59 0.50 -5.53
C ALA A 107 16.21 0.68 -4.13
N PHE A 108 15.44 1.18 -3.17
CA PHE A 108 15.90 1.41 -1.79
C PHE A 108 15.80 0.16 -0.90
N ILE A 109 15.07 -0.88 -1.32
CA ILE A 109 14.95 -2.16 -0.59
C ILE A 109 15.23 -3.34 -1.55
N PRO A 110 16.50 -3.58 -1.94
CA PRO A 110 16.85 -4.74 -2.77
C PRO A 110 16.45 -6.05 -2.08
N GLY A 111 15.58 -6.84 -2.73
CA GLY A 111 15.08 -8.10 -2.17
C GLY A 111 14.03 -7.96 -1.05
N GLY A 112 13.40 -6.79 -0.90
CA GLY A 112 12.28 -6.57 0.01
C GLY A 112 11.10 -7.53 -0.23
N PRO A 113 10.10 -7.58 0.67
CA PRO A 113 8.96 -8.50 0.55
C PRO A 113 8.00 -8.04 -0.57
N TRP A 114 8.47 -8.10 -1.81
CA TRP A 114 7.65 -7.88 -2.99
C TRP A 114 6.67 -9.05 -3.10
N PRO A 115 5.38 -8.77 -3.25
CA PRO A 115 4.41 -9.81 -3.59
C PRO A 115 4.87 -10.52 -4.87
N ARG A 116 4.73 -11.85 -4.93
CA ARG A 116 5.16 -12.65 -6.10
C ARG A 116 4.56 -12.16 -7.42
N ASP A 117 3.43 -11.47 -7.33
CA ASP A 117 2.66 -10.97 -8.46
C ASP A 117 3.13 -9.60 -8.98
N LEU A 118 4.17 -9.00 -8.38
CA LEU A 118 4.70 -7.71 -8.86
C LEU A 118 5.23 -7.82 -10.30
N GLU A 119 5.90 -8.93 -10.66
CA GLU A 119 6.37 -9.19 -12.02
C GLU A 119 5.21 -9.30 -13.02
N ARG A 120 4.08 -9.89 -12.60
CA ARG A 120 2.86 -9.97 -13.42
C ARG A 120 2.30 -8.57 -13.67
N LEU A 121 2.14 -7.79 -12.61
CA LEU A 121 1.63 -6.41 -12.71
C LEU A 121 2.54 -5.55 -13.58
N GLU A 122 3.86 -5.67 -13.42
CA GLU A 122 4.83 -4.98 -14.26
C GLU A 122 4.67 -5.38 -15.72
N GLY A 123 4.62 -6.66 -16.04
CA GLY A 123 4.44 -7.13 -17.42
C GLY A 123 3.19 -6.56 -18.07
N GLU A 124 2.03 -6.67 -17.40
CA GLU A 124 0.77 -6.13 -17.90
C GLU A 124 0.79 -4.59 -18.03
N LEU A 125 1.45 -3.90 -17.11
CA LEU A 125 1.56 -2.45 -17.14
C LEU A 125 2.47 -1.97 -18.28
N MET A 126 3.58 -2.66 -18.53
CA MET A 126 4.52 -2.32 -19.60
C MET A 126 3.90 -2.55 -20.99
N GLU A 127 2.94 -3.46 -21.14
CA GLU A 127 2.18 -3.61 -22.39
C GLU A 127 1.28 -2.39 -22.68
N LEU A 128 0.90 -1.65 -21.65
CA LEU A 128 0.06 -0.44 -21.72
C LEU A 128 0.87 0.86 -21.73
N ALA A 129 2.20 0.76 -21.59
CA ALA A 129 3.08 1.92 -21.50
C ALA A 129 3.14 2.68 -22.83
N ASP A 130 2.85 3.98 -22.76
CA ASP A 130 2.99 4.92 -23.88
C ASP A 130 3.92 6.10 -23.48
N ASN A 131 4.06 7.08 -24.38
CA ASN A 131 4.87 8.27 -24.08
C ASN A 131 4.37 9.06 -22.88
N ALA A 132 3.07 8.98 -22.54
CA ALA A 132 2.51 9.66 -21.38
C ALA A 132 2.84 8.90 -20.09
N PHE A 133 2.76 7.57 -20.11
CA PHE A 133 3.25 6.71 -19.06
C PHE A 133 4.71 6.99 -18.73
N GLU A 134 5.61 7.03 -19.72
CA GLU A 134 7.03 7.26 -19.46
C GLU A 134 7.32 8.65 -18.86
N ARG A 135 6.59 9.70 -19.29
CA ARG A 135 6.68 11.02 -18.64
C ARG A 135 6.21 10.98 -17.19
N GLY A 136 5.10 10.28 -16.93
CA GLY A 136 4.59 10.06 -15.60
C GLY A 136 5.62 9.34 -14.73
N ARG A 137 6.19 8.25 -15.25
CA ARG A 137 7.20 7.42 -14.59
C ARG A 137 8.44 8.22 -14.19
N GLU A 138 8.94 9.06 -15.09
CA GLU A 138 10.05 9.97 -14.79
C GLU A 138 9.69 10.97 -13.70
N ALA A 139 8.50 11.58 -13.75
CA ALA A 139 8.05 12.50 -12.69
C ALA A 139 7.90 11.78 -11.34
N GLY A 140 7.36 10.55 -11.38
CA GLY A 140 7.11 9.69 -10.23
C GLY A 140 8.37 9.20 -9.52
N SER A 141 9.50 9.11 -10.21
CA SER A 141 10.75 8.59 -9.62
C SER A 141 11.32 9.48 -8.50
N SER A 142 10.80 10.70 -8.35
CA SER A 142 11.15 11.63 -7.28
C SER A 142 10.16 11.63 -6.11
N LEU A 143 9.03 10.92 -6.24
CA LEU A 143 7.98 10.85 -5.23
C LEU A 143 8.25 9.73 -4.22
N VAL A 144 7.93 9.99 -2.97
CA VAL A 144 7.82 8.93 -1.95
C VAL A 144 6.42 8.32 -2.01
N LEU A 145 6.31 7.04 -1.65
CA LEU A 145 5.05 6.28 -1.72
C LEU A 145 3.89 6.97 -0.98
N GLU A 146 4.18 7.60 0.16
CA GLU A 146 3.18 8.30 0.95
C GLU A 146 2.59 9.51 0.21
N ASP A 147 3.40 10.23 -0.57
CA ASP A 147 2.94 11.41 -1.31
C ASP A 147 2.18 11.00 -2.56
N ALA A 148 2.64 9.95 -3.26
CA ALA A 148 1.90 9.34 -4.37
C ALA A 148 0.53 8.79 -3.92
N ALA A 149 0.45 8.20 -2.73
CA ALA A 149 -0.83 7.73 -2.19
C ALA A 149 -1.75 8.89 -1.79
N ARG A 150 -1.22 10.01 -1.27
CA ARG A 150 -2.02 11.19 -0.92
C ARG A 150 -2.56 11.92 -2.15
N SER A 151 -1.80 12.01 -3.24
CA SER A 151 -2.25 12.70 -4.46
C SER A 151 -3.49 12.06 -5.08
N ILE A 152 -3.72 10.76 -4.84
CA ILE A 152 -4.92 10.06 -5.31
C ILE A 152 -6.20 10.51 -4.58
N ARG A 153 -6.08 11.05 -3.36
CA ARG A 153 -7.21 11.53 -2.54
C ARG A 153 -7.71 12.91 -2.97
N ASP A 154 -6.86 13.70 -3.62
CA ASP A 154 -7.14 15.10 -3.95
C ASP A 154 -7.78 15.28 -5.34
N THR A 155 -7.95 14.20 -6.12
CA THR A 155 -8.38 14.24 -7.53
C THR A 155 -9.88 13.93 -7.73
N ASP A 156 -10.77 14.42 -6.87
CA ASP A 156 -12.24 14.34 -7.05
C ASP A 156 -12.87 15.65 -7.55
#